data_AF-A0A371CM65-F1
#
_entry.id   AF-A0A371CM65-F1
#
_cell.length_a   1.000
_cell.length_b   1.000
_cell.length_c   1.000
_cell.angle_alpha   90.00
_cell.angle_beta   90.00
_cell.angle_gamma   90.00
#
_symmetry.space_group_name_H-M   'P 1'
#
loop_
_entity.id
_entity.type
_entity.pdbx_description
1 polymer ?
#
loop_
_entity_poly.entity_id
_entity_poly.type
_entity_poly.pdbx_seq_one_letter_code
_entity_poly.pdbx_strand_id
1 'polypeptide(L)'
;MTSKPARRLHKTEVALLVQLVQHPDIQAKLLLPRTEFPVKQAAALLTERFRERVTTPAPGESDKEFKIRLRNAHKSRKPFIQRIVAETDAAFEARQAAFPDTIYKWLGQWLHKRRVAGNKGIRGRAPVFRVPAKKHNRKARAPEAAHGPT
;
A
#
# COMPACT_ATOMS: atom_id res chain seq x y z
N MET A 1 -18.54 -10.54 -13.66
CA MET A 1 -17.77 -9.28 -13.64
C MET A 1 -16.28 -9.62 -13.56
N THR A 2 -15.61 -9.73 -14.70
CA THR A 2 -14.17 -9.97 -14.75
C THR A 2 -13.47 -8.66 -14.37
N SER A 3 -12.92 -8.60 -13.15
CA SER A 3 -12.03 -7.52 -12.74
C SER A 3 -10.90 -7.46 -13.76
N LYS A 4 -10.89 -6.45 -14.65
CA LYS A 4 -9.73 -6.18 -15.53
C LYS A 4 -8.49 -6.23 -14.65
N PRO A 5 -7.49 -7.09 -14.96
CA PRO A 5 -6.30 -7.19 -14.13
C PRO A 5 -5.68 -5.80 -14.08
N ALA A 6 -5.65 -5.19 -12.90
CA ALA A 6 -5.00 -3.91 -12.72
C ALA A 6 -3.55 -4.08 -13.16
N ARG A 7 -3.19 -3.46 -14.30
CA ARG A 7 -1.85 -3.55 -14.85
C ARG A 7 -0.87 -3.09 -13.77
N ARG A 8 0.19 -3.86 -13.56
CA ARG A 8 1.24 -3.49 -12.63
C ARG A 8 1.93 -2.23 -13.16
N LEU A 9 2.05 -1.21 -12.31
CA LEU A 9 2.82 -0.01 -12.58
C LEU A 9 4.24 -0.38 -13.01
N HIS A 10 4.74 0.28 -14.04
CA HIS A 10 6.11 0.14 -14.53
C HIS A 10 7.11 0.60 -13.46
N LYS A 11 8.35 0.10 -13.51
CA LYS A 11 9.36 0.42 -12.49
C LYS A 11 9.64 1.92 -12.39
N THR A 12 9.67 2.61 -13.53
CA THR A 12 9.85 4.07 -13.62
C THR A 12 8.66 4.82 -13.01
N GLU A 13 7.44 4.37 -13.26
CA GLU A 13 6.22 4.93 -12.68
C GLU A 13 6.20 4.75 -11.16
N VAL A 14 6.59 3.57 -10.66
CA VAL A 14 6.70 3.35 -9.21
C VAL A 14 7.75 4.27 -8.59
N ALA A 15 8.91 4.46 -9.23
CA ALA A 15 9.93 5.38 -8.74
C ALA A 15 9.41 6.82 -8.70
N LEU A 16 8.72 7.26 -9.74
CA LEU A 16 8.07 8.57 -9.81
C LEU A 16 7.02 8.74 -8.71
N LEU A 17 6.16 7.74 -8.48
CA LEU A 17 5.17 7.77 -7.40
C LEU A 17 5.83 7.84 -6.01
N VAL A 18 6.93 7.11 -5.80
CA VAL A 18 7.71 7.19 -4.55
C VAL A 18 8.32 8.58 -4.36
N GLN A 19 8.72 9.26 -5.42
CA GLN A 19 9.20 10.64 -5.34
C GLN A 19 8.05 11.62 -5.05
N LEU A 20 6.96 11.54 -5.83
CA LEU A 20 5.82 12.43 -5.71
C LEU A 20 5.10 12.32 -4.36
N VAL A 21 5.02 11.11 -3.79
CA VAL A 21 4.35 10.94 -2.49
C VAL A 21 5.07 11.71 -1.37
N GLN A 22 6.36 12.02 -1.50
CA GLN A 22 7.10 12.82 -0.51
C GLN A 22 6.82 14.32 -0.62
N HIS A 23 6.05 14.77 -1.61
CA HIS A 23 5.70 16.17 -1.76
C HIS A 23 4.96 16.68 -0.51
N PRO A 24 5.28 17.88 0.01
CA PRO A 24 4.72 18.40 1.26
C PRO A 24 3.19 18.37 1.29
N ASP A 25 2.52 18.80 0.22
CA ASP A 25 1.05 18.80 0.14
C ASP A 25 0.44 17.39 0.29
N ILE A 26 1.07 16.38 -0.30
CA ILE A 26 0.60 14.99 -0.23
C ILE A 26 0.85 14.45 1.18
N GLN A 27 2.01 14.75 1.77
CA GLN A 27 2.30 14.38 3.15
C GLN A 27 1.32 15.05 4.14
N ALA A 28 0.98 16.32 3.93
CA ALA A 28 0.00 17.03 4.75
C ALA A 28 -1.37 16.32 4.72
N LYS A 29 -1.83 15.86 3.55
CA LYS A 29 -3.07 15.06 3.45
C LYS A 29 -2.97 13.71 4.15
N LEU A 30 -1.82 13.05 4.12
CA LEU A 30 -1.62 11.77 4.78
C LEU A 30 -1.60 11.87 6.32
N LEU A 31 -1.34 13.06 6.86
CA LEU A 31 -1.37 13.33 8.30
C LEU A 31 -2.78 13.64 8.84
N LEU A 32 -3.76 13.86 7.96
CA LEU A 32 -5.14 14.14 8.38
C LEU A 32 -5.76 12.94 9.13
N PRO A 33 -6.72 13.20 10.04
CA PRO A 33 -7.46 12.15 10.73
C PRO A 33 -8.16 11.20 9.74
N ARG A 34 -8.32 9.92 10.13
CA ARG A 34 -8.97 8.92 9.26
C ARG A 34 -10.40 9.27 8.87
N THR A 35 -11.09 10.05 9.70
CA THR A 35 -12.45 10.57 9.47
C THR A 35 -12.54 11.46 8.23
N GLU A 36 -11.41 12.03 7.77
CA GLU A 36 -11.35 12.91 6.59
C GLU A 36 -10.91 12.19 5.31
N PHE A 37 -10.85 10.86 5.33
CA PHE A 37 -10.42 10.03 4.18
C PHE A 37 -9.04 10.45 3.60
N PRO A 38 -7.98 10.55 4.43
CA PRO A 38 -6.67 11.09 4.08
C PRO A 38 -6.05 10.41 2.85
N VAL A 39 -6.20 9.08 2.76
CA VAL A 39 -5.66 8.29 1.64
C VAL A 39 -6.35 8.63 0.32
N LYS A 40 -7.66 8.90 0.33
CA LYS A 40 -8.41 9.26 -0.87
C LYS A 40 -8.02 10.65 -1.36
N GLN A 41 -7.90 11.62 -0.44
CA GLN A 41 -7.45 12.97 -0.76
C GLN A 41 -6.01 12.99 -1.28
N ALA A 42 -5.10 12.27 -0.62
CA ALA A 42 -3.72 12.14 -1.05
C ALA A 42 -3.60 11.44 -2.42
N ALA A 43 -4.41 10.40 -2.68
CA ALA A 43 -4.41 9.72 -3.96
C ALA A 43 -4.91 10.61 -5.11
N ALA A 44 -5.89 11.49 -4.88
CA ALA A 44 -6.35 12.45 -5.88
C ALA A 44 -5.23 13.42 -6.30
N LEU A 45 -4.59 14.09 -5.32
CA LEU A 45 -3.47 15.00 -5.58
C LEU A 45 -2.27 14.28 -6.22
N LEU A 46 -1.97 13.06 -5.76
CA LEU A 46 -0.92 12.24 -6.34
C LEU A 46 -1.23 11.86 -7.79
N THR A 47 -2.51 11.66 -8.13
CA THR A 47 -2.95 11.35 -9.49
C THR A 47 -2.76 12.54 -10.42
N GLU A 48 -3.16 13.75 -10.00
CA GLU A 48 -2.95 14.98 -10.77
C GLU A 48 -1.47 15.20 -11.06
N ARG A 49 -0.62 15.21 -10.01
CA ARG A 49 0.83 15.40 -10.16
C ARG A 49 1.49 14.29 -10.98
N PHE A 50 0.98 13.07 -10.91
CA PHE A 50 1.49 11.95 -11.70
C PHE A 50 1.14 12.12 -13.19
N ARG A 51 -0.08 12.56 -13.50
CA ARG A 51 -0.51 12.84 -14.88
C ARG A 51 0.31 13.95 -15.54
N GLU A 52 0.63 15.01 -14.80
CA GLU A 52 1.51 16.09 -15.29
C GLU A 52 2.90 15.59 -15.73
N ARG A 53 3.39 14.53 -15.08
CA ARG A 53 4.72 13.97 -15.31
C ARG A 53 4.74 12.82 -16.32
N VAL A 54 3.61 12.14 -16.50
CA VAL A 54 3.46 11.01 -17.41
C VAL A 54 2.59 11.45 -18.58
N THR A 55 3.23 12.06 -19.57
CA THR A 55 2.57 12.65 -20.75
C THR A 55 2.72 11.80 -22.01
N THR A 56 3.61 10.81 -22.02
CA THR A 56 3.88 9.97 -23.19
C THR A 56 3.55 8.49 -22.95
N PRO A 57 3.19 7.74 -24.01
CA PRO A 57 3.07 6.28 -23.94
C PRO A 57 4.36 5.64 -23.42
N ALA A 58 4.22 4.50 -22.74
CA ALA A 58 5.38 3.80 -22.22
C ALA A 58 6.22 3.25 -23.39
N PRO A 59 7.55 3.49 -23.42
CA PRO A 59 8.40 2.88 -24.43
C PRO A 59 8.35 1.36 -24.28
N GLY A 60 8.46 0.66 -25.41
CA GLY A 60 8.60 -0.80 -25.40
C GLY A 60 9.87 -1.24 -24.66
N GLU A 61 9.95 -2.53 -24.36
CA GLU A 61 11.14 -3.08 -23.73
C GLU A 61 12.34 -3.03 -24.68
N SER A 62 13.49 -2.54 -24.19
CA SER A 62 14.72 -2.53 -24.97
C SER A 62 15.27 -3.94 -25.19
N ASP A 63 16.06 -4.16 -26.25
CA ASP A 63 16.65 -5.48 -26.51
C ASP A 63 17.52 -5.99 -25.34
N LYS A 64 18.21 -5.08 -24.65
CA LYS A 64 19.00 -5.40 -23.46
C LYS A 64 18.12 -5.92 -22.32
N GLU A 65 17.00 -5.25 -22.05
CA GLU A 65 16.05 -5.67 -21.01
C GLU A 65 15.38 -7.00 -21.36
N PHE A 66 14.98 -7.18 -22.63
CA PHE A 66 14.41 -8.42 -23.13
C PHE A 66 15.36 -9.60 -22.93
N LYS A 67 16.63 -9.44 -23.32
CA LYS A 67 17.67 -10.47 -23.13
C LYS A 67 17.86 -10.81 -21.65
N ILE A 68 17.89 -9.80 -20.77
CA ILE A 68 17.98 -10.01 -19.32
C ILE A 68 16.76 -10.79 -18.81
N ARG A 69 15.55 -10.42 -19.23
CA ARG A 69 14.31 -11.09 -18.83
C ARG A 69 14.26 -12.53 -19.33
N LEU A 70 14.63 -12.78 -20.57
CA LEU A 70 14.70 -14.11 -21.17
C LEU A 70 15.74 -14.99 -20.47
N ARG A 71 16.92 -14.42 -20.14
CA ARG A 71 17.98 -15.14 -19.44
C ARG A 71 17.55 -15.56 -18.04
N ASN A 72 16.91 -14.66 -17.31
CA ASN A 72 16.48 -14.88 -15.93
C ASN A 72 15.20 -15.72 -15.82
N ALA A 73 14.53 -16.00 -16.93
CA ALA A 73 13.33 -16.83 -16.92
C ALA A 73 13.65 -18.32 -16.78
N HIS A 74 12.77 -19.03 -16.08
CA HIS A 74 12.81 -20.48 -15.97
C HIS A 74 12.75 -21.15 -17.36
N LYS A 75 13.46 -22.28 -17.57
CA LYS A 75 13.56 -22.97 -18.88
C LYS A 75 12.19 -23.20 -19.52
N SER A 76 11.20 -23.67 -18.76
CA SER A 76 9.84 -23.92 -19.26
C SER A 76 9.10 -22.67 -19.72
N ARG A 77 9.49 -21.47 -19.26
CA ARG A 77 8.84 -20.20 -19.63
C ARG A 77 9.49 -19.50 -20.80
N LYS A 78 10.76 -19.80 -21.10
CA LYS A 78 11.52 -19.13 -22.18
C LYS A 78 10.82 -19.16 -23.55
N PRO A 79 10.19 -20.27 -24.00
CA PRO A 79 9.49 -20.30 -25.28
C PRO A 79 8.31 -19.33 -25.39
N PHE A 80 7.72 -18.94 -24.25
CA PHE A 80 6.52 -18.10 -24.18
C PHE A 80 6.83 -16.62 -23.94
N ILE A 81 8.11 -16.26 -23.85
CA ILE A 81 8.52 -14.88 -23.56
C ILE A 81 8.59 -14.09 -24.86
N GLN A 82 7.57 -13.26 -25.07
CA GLN A 82 7.51 -12.30 -26.15
C GLN A 82 8.02 -10.94 -25.69
N ARG A 83 8.56 -10.14 -26.62
CA ARG A 83 8.95 -8.75 -26.35
C ARG A 83 7.74 -7.92 -25.96
N ILE A 84 7.95 -7.04 -24.98
CA ILE A 84 6.94 -6.05 -24.63
C ILE A 84 7.00 -4.93 -25.67
N VAL A 85 5.92 -4.77 -26.42
CA VAL A 85 5.79 -3.74 -27.47
C VAL A 85 5.56 -2.38 -26.83
N ALA A 86 5.94 -1.31 -27.53
CA ALA A 86 5.61 0.05 -27.15
C ALA A 86 4.09 0.21 -27.03
N GLU A 87 3.68 1.03 -26.06
CA GLU A 87 2.28 1.31 -25.83
C GLU A 87 1.71 2.19 -26.95
N THR A 88 0.52 1.87 -27.44
CA THR A 88 -0.21 2.70 -28.41
C THR A 88 -0.91 3.87 -27.71
N ASP A 89 -1.24 4.93 -28.44
CA ASP A 89 -1.94 6.10 -27.87
C ASP A 89 -3.28 5.72 -27.22
N ALA A 90 -4.06 4.85 -27.86
CA ALA A 90 -5.32 4.34 -27.29
C ALA A 90 -5.11 3.56 -25.98
N ALA A 91 -4.02 2.77 -25.89
CA ALA A 91 -3.68 2.06 -24.66
C ALA A 91 -3.20 3.03 -23.57
N PHE A 92 -2.52 4.11 -23.96
CA PHE A 92 -2.10 5.18 -23.06
C PHE A 92 -3.30 5.93 -22.47
N GLU A 93 -4.27 6.33 -23.28
CA GLU A 93 -5.48 7.00 -22.81
C GLU A 93 -6.32 6.11 -21.88
N ALA A 94 -6.50 4.83 -22.24
CA ALA A 94 -7.16 3.87 -21.37
C ALA A 94 -6.44 3.70 -20.03
N ARG A 95 -5.09 3.76 -20.05
CA ARG A 95 -4.25 3.75 -18.86
C ARG A 95 -4.44 5.02 -18.02
N GLN A 96 -4.46 6.19 -18.66
CA GLN A 96 -4.71 7.48 -18.00
C GLN A 96 -6.07 7.52 -17.30
N ALA A 97 -7.10 6.94 -17.91
CA ALA A 97 -8.43 6.83 -17.32
C ALA A 97 -8.43 5.92 -16.07
N ALA A 98 -7.62 4.86 -16.05
CA ALA A 98 -7.54 3.90 -14.95
C ALA A 98 -6.56 4.30 -13.81
N PHE A 99 -5.86 5.43 -13.94
CA PHE A 99 -4.89 5.89 -12.95
C PHE A 99 -5.44 6.18 -11.55
N PRO A 100 -6.59 6.84 -11.37
CA PRO A 100 -7.09 7.15 -10.03
C PRO A 100 -7.20 5.90 -9.13
N ASP A 101 -7.78 4.83 -9.67
CA ASP A 101 -7.92 3.55 -8.95
C ASP A 101 -6.58 2.86 -8.70
N THR A 102 -5.68 2.92 -9.69
CA THR A 102 -4.37 2.29 -9.61
C THR A 102 -3.50 2.98 -8.56
N ILE A 103 -3.51 4.30 -8.53
CA ILE A 103 -2.75 5.13 -7.59
C ILE A 103 -3.32 4.98 -6.18
N TYR A 104 -4.65 4.98 -6.02
CA TYR A 104 -5.28 4.73 -4.73
C TYR A 104 -4.88 3.36 -4.14
N LYS A 105 -4.98 2.29 -4.95
CA LYS A 105 -4.56 0.93 -4.54
C LYS A 105 -3.07 0.88 -4.21
N TRP A 106 -2.24 1.50 -5.03
CA TRP A 106 -0.80 1.58 -4.82
C TRP A 106 -0.46 2.29 -3.50
N LEU A 107 -1.07 3.45 -3.24
CA LEU A 107 -0.82 4.25 -2.04
C LEU A 107 -1.20 3.49 -0.77
N GLY A 108 -2.35 2.81 -0.77
CA GLY A 108 -2.77 1.96 0.34
C GLY A 108 -1.76 0.84 0.64
N GLN A 109 -1.27 0.15 -0.41
CA GLN A 109 -0.24 -0.88 -0.26
C GLN A 109 1.11 -0.30 0.19
N TRP A 110 1.50 0.87 -0.31
CA TRP A 110 2.74 1.54 0.05
C TRP A 110 2.76 1.94 1.53
N LEU A 111 1.67 2.55 2.02
CA LEU A 111 1.49 2.87 3.44
C LEU A 111 1.51 1.63 4.31
N HIS A 112 0.83 0.56 3.90
CA HIS A 112 0.83 -0.71 4.62
C HIS A 112 2.25 -1.28 4.74
N LYS A 113 3.01 -1.32 3.64
CA LYS A 113 4.41 -1.78 3.64
C LYS A 113 5.28 -0.95 4.57
N ARG A 114 5.13 0.38 4.59
CA ARG A 114 5.89 1.26 5.51
C ARG A 114 5.54 1.00 6.98
N ARG A 115 4.26 0.81 7.30
CA ARG A 115 3.82 0.45 8.66
C ARG A 115 4.41 -0.90 9.08
N VAL A 116 4.34 -1.91 8.22
CA VAL A 116 4.90 -3.24 8.52
C VAL A 116 6.42 -3.17 8.66
N ALA A 117 7.13 -2.42 7.80
CA ALA A 117 8.58 -2.23 7.89
C ALA A 117 8.99 -1.50 9.18
N GLY A 118 8.25 -0.46 9.58
CA GLY A 118 8.44 0.19 10.89
C GLY A 118 8.18 -0.77 12.06
N ASN A 119 7.19 -1.65 11.94
CA ASN A 119 6.91 -2.70 12.92
C ASN A 119 7.90 -3.88 12.88
N LYS A 120 8.75 -4.02 11.86
CA LYS A 120 9.80 -5.05 11.85
C LYS A 120 10.91 -4.77 12.87
N GLY A 121 11.01 -3.53 13.38
CA GLY A 121 11.79 -3.21 14.60
C GLY A 121 11.09 -3.62 15.91
N ILE A 122 9.82 -4.03 15.86
CA ILE A 122 8.99 -4.48 16.99
C ILE A 122 8.70 -5.98 16.85
N ARG A 123 9.67 -6.78 16.39
CA ARG A 123 9.55 -8.24 16.36
C ARG A 123 9.95 -8.94 17.67
N GLY A 124 10.05 -8.18 18.77
CA GLY A 124 10.38 -8.72 20.10
C GLY A 124 9.70 -8.01 21.28
N ARG A 125 8.81 -7.04 21.06
CA ARG A 125 8.00 -6.46 22.15
C ARG A 125 6.55 -6.85 21.95
N ALA A 126 6.06 -7.72 22.83
CA ALA A 126 4.63 -7.99 22.94
C ALA A 126 3.88 -6.64 23.05
N PRO A 127 2.76 -6.45 22.33
CA PRO A 127 1.94 -5.27 22.54
C PRO A 127 1.47 -5.29 23.99
N VAL A 128 1.93 -4.34 24.79
CA VAL A 128 1.38 -4.12 26.13
C VAL A 128 -0.03 -3.58 25.92
N PHE A 129 -0.99 -4.48 25.81
CA PHE A 129 -2.39 -4.14 25.99
C PHE A 129 -2.54 -3.68 27.44
N ARG A 130 -2.50 -2.37 27.68
CA ARG A 130 -3.09 -1.80 28.89
C ARG A 130 -4.59 -1.98 28.78
N VAL A 131 -5.07 -3.14 29.23
CA VAL A 131 -6.48 -3.31 29.55
C VAL A 131 -6.79 -2.29 30.65
N PRO A 132 -7.76 -1.38 30.48
CA PRO A 132 -8.19 -0.54 31.58
C PRO A 132 -8.70 -1.46 32.68
N ALA A 133 -8.05 -1.45 33.84
CA ALA A 133 -8.44 -2.26 34.98
C ALA A 133 -9.88 -1.90 35.36
N LYS A 134 -10.84 -2.77 34.96
CA LYS A 134 -12.19 -2.74 35.53
C LYS A 134 -12.01 -2.94 37.03
N LYS A 135 -12.24 -1.88 37.81
CA LYS A 135 -12.42 -1.98 39.26
C LYS A 135 -13.54 -2.98 39.50
N HIS A 136 -13.19 -4.21 39.86
CA HIS A 136 -14.16 -5.15 40.39
C HIS A 136 -14.63 -4.60 41.74
N ASN A 137 -15.86 -4.09 41.76
CA ASN A 137 -16.60 -3.84 42.98
C ASN A 137 -16.73 -5.19 43.71
N ARG A 138 -15.83 -5.45 44.67
CA ARG A 138 -16.02 -6.50 45.67
C ARG A 138 -17.21 -6.06 46.52
N LYS A 139 -18.40 -6.59 46.23
CA LYS A 139 -19.46 -6.66 47.25
C LYS A 139 -18.86 -7.39 48.44
N ALA A 140 -18.84 -6.71 49.57
CA ALA A 140 -18.43 -7.24 50.86
C ALA A 140 -19.21 -8.52 51.14
N ARG A 141 -18.51 -9.66 51.22
CA ARG A 141 -19.01 -10.87 51.86
C ARG A 141 -18.87 -10.62 53.36
N ALA A 142 -19.99 -10.57 54.07
CA ALA A 142 -20.04 -10.42 55.51
C ALA A 142 -19.20 -11.52 56.20
N PRO A 143 -18.50 -11.21 57.31
CA PRO A 143 -17.72 -12.20 58.03
C PRO A 143 -18.63 -13.19 58.75
N GLU A 144 -18.34 -14.45 58.48
CA GLU A 144 -18.82 -15.66 59.12
C GLU A 144 -18.36 -15.64 60.60
N ALA A 145 -19.31 -15.59 61.53
CA ALA A 145 -19.04 -15.65 62.97
C ALA A 145 -18.79 -17.11 63.39
N ALA A 146 -17.55 -17.43 63.73
CA ALA A 146 -17.19 -18.67 64.41
C ALA A 146 -17.31 -18.51 65.92
N HIS A 147 -17.84 -19.56 66.56
CA HIS A 147 -18.15 -19.71 67.98
C HIS A 147 -16.98 -19.41 68.95
N GLY A 148 -17.31 -18.83 70.10
CA GLY A 148 -16.55 -18.92 71.34
C GLY A 148 -17.33 -19.75 72.38
N PRO A 149 -16.67 -20.57 73.22
CA PRO A 149 -17.31 -21.48 74.16
C PRO A 149 -17.59 -20.84 75.52
N THR A 150 -18.68 -21.26 76.16
CA THR A 150 -18.88 -21.27 77.63
C THR A 150 -19.84 -22.39 77.98
#